data_AF-A0A366HFF2-F1
#
_entry.id   AF-A0A366HFF2-F1
#
_cell.length_a   1.000
_cell.length_b   1.000
_cell.length_c   1.000
_cell.angle_alpha   90.00
_cell.angle_beta   90.00
_cell.angle_gamma   90.00
#
_symmetry.space_group_name_H-M   'P 1'
#
loop_
_entity.id
_entity.type
_entity.pdbx_description
1 polymer ?
#
loop_
_entity_poly.entity_id
_entity_poly.type
_entity_poly.pdbx_seq_one_letter_code
_entity_poly.pdbx_strand_id
1 'polypeptide(L)' 'MALSEFEVEIATRVADIIQRRPSLSRDVAALARLVGVTPYHLAQYFHRTFGMSLHRYAQELGTGPRGEIRDWVLLAI' A
#
# COMPACT_ATOMS: atom_id res chain seq x y z
N MET A 1 -8.91 18.09 3.76
CA MET A 1 -9.17 17.58 2.39
C MET A 1 -9.60 16.14 2.53
N ALA A 2 -10.85 15.80 2.19
CA ALA A 2 -11.34 14.42 2.26
C ALA A 2 -10.54 13.53 1.29
N LEU A 3 -10.35 12.26 1.64
CA LEU A 3 -9.87 11.23 0.72
C LEU A 3 -10.97 10.98 -0.32
N SER A 4 -10.63 10.94 -1.61
CA SER A 4 -11.61 10.49 -2.61
C SER A 4 -11.69 8.97 -2.61
N GLU A 5 -12.85 8.42 -3.01
CA GLU A 5 -13.04 6.97 -3.15
C GLU A 5 -11.98 6.35 -4.09
N PHE A 6 -11.59 7.07 -5.13
CA PHE A 6 -10.53 6.68 -6.05
C PHE A 6 -9.16 6.57 -5.35
N GLU A 7 -8.79 7.53 -4.51
CA GLU A 7 -7.51 7.48 -3.77
C GLU A 7 -7.44 6.27 -2.85
N VAL A 8 -8.55 5.95 -2.17
CA VAL A 8 -8.66 4.80 -1.27
C VAL A 8 -8.57 3.49 -2.07
N GLU A 9 -9.32 3.37 -3.17
CA GLU A 9 -9.30 2.17 -4.02
C GLU A 9 -7.88 1.87 -4.54
N ILE A 10 -7.17 2.89 -5.04
CA ILE A 10 -5.81 2.74 -5.55
C ILE A 10 -4.86 2.29 -4.44
N ALA A 11 -4.94 2.90 -3.27
CA ALA A 11 -4.11 2.55 -2.12
C ALA A 11 -4.38 1.11 -1.67
N THR A 12 -5.64 0.72 -1.49
CA THR A 12 -6.04 -0.64 -1.09
C THR A 12 -5.60 -1.68 -2.11
N ARG A 13 -5.75 -1.41 -3.41
CA ARG A 13 -5.30 -2.33 -4.45
C ARG A 13 -3.79 -2.55 -4.42
N VAL A 14 -3.01 -1.51 -4.16
CA VAL A 14 -1.55 -1.63 -4.03
C VAL A 14 -1.16 -2.36 -2.75
N ALA A 15 -1.91 -2.16 -1.65
CA ALA A 15 -1.71 -2.89 -0.41
C ALA A 15 -1.90 -4.41 -0.60
N ASP A 16 -2.97 -4.85 -1.27
CA ASP A 16 -3.20 -6.27 -1.61
C ASP A 16 -2.04 -6.84 -2.46
N ILE A 17 -1.56 -6.10 -3.47
CA ILE A 17 -0.41 -6.51 -4.28
C ILE A 17 0.84 -6.71 -3.42
N ILE A 18 1.12 -5.79 -2.50
CA ILE A 18 2.29 -5.88 -1.61
C ILE A 18 2.14 -7.04 -0.62
N GLN A 19 0.94 -7.28 -0.07
CA GLN A 19 0.69 -8.42 0.81
C GLN A 19 0.97 -9.74 0.11
N ARG A 20 0.51 -9.89 -1.15
CA ARG A 20 0.73 -11.11 -1.94
C ARG A 20 2.18 -11.24 -2.42
N ARG A 21 2.87 -10.12 -2.65
CA ARG A 21 4.25 -10.08 -3.17
C ARG A 21 5.05 -8.92 -2.54
N PRO A 22 5.58 -9.09 -1.32
CA PRO A 22 6.25 -8.01 -0.58
C PRO A 22 7.47 -7.43 -1.28
N SER A 23 8.15 -8.22 -2.13
CA SER A 23 9.31 -7.79 -2.92
C SER A 23 8.98 -6.69 -3.92
N LEU A 24 7.73 -6.58 -4.39
CA LEU A 24 7.30 -5.54 -5.35
C LEU A 24 7.25 -4.13 -4.75
N SER A 25 7.22 -4.01 -3.42
CA SER A 25 7.28 -2.71 -2.72
C SER A 25 8.53 -1.89 -3.04
N ARG A 26 9.59 -2.54 -3.53
CA ARG A 26 10.85 -1.90 -3.94
C ARG A 26 10.72 -1.16 -5.28
N ASP A 27 9.72 -1.51 -6.09
CA ASP A 27 9.50 -0.92 -7.41
C ASP A 27 8.19 -0.13 -7.44
N VAL A 28 8.22 1.04 -6.80
CA VAL A 28 7.08 1.96 -6.73
C VAL A 28 6.65 2.41 -8.13
N ALA A 29 7.58 2.47 -9.10
CA ALA A 29 7.26 2.84 -10.47
C ALA A 29 6.44 1.77 -11.18
N ALA A 30 6.79 0.49 -11.00
CA ALA A 30 5.99 -0.62 -11.51
C ALA A 30 4.60 -0.66 -10.86
N LEU A 31 4.53 -0.48 -9.54
CA LEU A 31 3.24 -0.43 -8.82
C LEU A 31 2.37 0.71 -9.33
N ALA A 32 2.93 1.91 -9.51
CA ALA A 32 2.21 3.07 -10.02
C ALA A 32 1.66 2.83 -11.44
N ARG A 33 2.45 2.19 -12.31
CA ARG A 33 2.00 1.79 -13.65
C ARG A 33 0.85 0.77 -13.61
N LEU A 34 0.90 -0.20 -12.70
CA LEU A 34 -0.15 -1.22 -12.55
C LEU A 34 -1.52 -0.63 -12.19
N VAL A 35 -1.53 0.48 -11.45
CA VAL A 35 -2.76 1.17 -11.05
C VAL A 35 -3.05 2.44 -11.86
N GLY A 36 -2.26 2.72 -12.90
CA GLY A 36 -2.50 3.83 -13.82
C GLY A 36 -2.26 5.23 -13.24
N VAL A 37 -1.36 5.37 -12.25
CA VAL A 37 -1.00 6.68 -11.67
C VAL A 37 0.51 6.93 -11.73
N THR A 38 0.94 8.14 -11.37
CA THR A 38 2.37 8.45 -11.22
C THR A 38 2.89 7.93 -9.88
N PRO A 39 4.20 7.65 -9.75
CA PRO A 39 4.79 7.22 -8.48
C PRO A 39 4.55 8.21 -7.34
N TYR A 40 4.54 9.51 -7.65
CA TYR A 40 4.24 10.57 -6.70
C TYR A 40 2.80 10.47 -6.18
N HIS A 41 1.82 10.39 -7.08
CA HIS A 41 0.42 10.24 -6.70
C HIS A 41 0.18 8.95 -5.92
N LEU A 42 0.78 7.83 -6.34
CA LEU A 42 0.69 6.58 -5.61
C LEU A 42 1.19 6.72 -4.17
N ALA A 43 2.39 7.27 -3.97
CA ALA A 43 2.95 7.45 -2.63
C ALA A 43 2.06 8.37 -1.77
N GLN A 44 1.52 9.43 -2.35
CA GLN A 44 0.62 10.36 -1.68
C GLN A 44 -0.70 9.70 -1.28
N TYR A 45 -1.37 8.99 -2.19
CA TYR A 45 -2.64 8.31 -1.93
C TYR A 45 -2.47 7.22 -0.88
N PHE A 46 -1.39 6.45 -0.99
CA PHE A 46 -1.06 5.41 -0.03
C PHE A 46 -0.80 5.98 1.38
N HIS A 47 -0.02 7.06 1.48
CA HIS A 47 0.23 7.72 2.76
C HIS A 47 -1.03 8.34 3.36
N ARG A 48 -1.89 8.98 2.55
CA ARG A 48 -3.15 9.55 3.05
C ARG A 48 -4.12 8.47 3.52
N THR A 49 -4.11 7.29 2.90
CA THR A 49 -5.01 6.16 3.24
C THR A 49 -4.52 5.36 4.45
N PHE A 50 -3.24 4.99 4.49
CA PHE A 50 -2.68 4.10 5.53
C PHE A 50 -1.85 4.81 6.59
N GLY A 51 -1.63 6.13 6.46
CA GLY A 51 -0.79 6.91 7.38
C GLY A 51 0.70 6.56 7.32
N MET A 52 1.14 5.78 6.32
CA MET A 52 2.53 5.34 6.17
C MET A 52 2.96 5.20 4.71
N SER A 53 4.27 5.13 4.47
CA SER A 53 4.83 4.90 3.13
C SER A 53 4.72 3.43 2.71
N LEU A 54 4.72 3.16 1.39
CA LEU A 54 4.72 1.80 0.85
C LEU A 54 5.90 0.97 1.36
N HIS A 55 7.08 1.59 1.50
CA HIS A 55 8.27 0.88 1.98
C HIS A 55 8.11 0.45 3.44
N ARG A 56 7.59 1.33 4.30
CA ARG A 56 7.31 1.00 5.70
C ARG A 56 6.24 -0.06 5.82
N TYR A 57 5.16 0.06 5.06
CA TYR A 57 4.09 -0.95 5.00
C TYR A 57 4.64 -2.35 4.65
N ALA A 58 5.50 -2.43 3.63
CA ALA A 58 6.12 -3.68 3.23
C ALA A 58 7.15 -4.22 4.22
N GLN A 59 7.91 -3.35 4.89
CA GLN A 59 8.79 -3.74 5.98
C GLN A 59 7.98 -4.33 7.14
N GLU A 60 6.89 -3.68 7.55
CA GLU A 60 6.04 -4.15 8.64
C GLU A 60 5.38 -5.50 8.32
N LEU A 61 5.02 -5.76 7.06
CA LEU A 61 4.59 -7.09 6.60
C LEU A 61 5.72 -8.14 6.67
N GLY A 62 6.96 -7.75 6.37
CA GLY A 62 8.12 -8.65 6.40
C GLY A 62 8.68 -8.90 7.81
N THR A 63 8.42 -8.01 8.77
CA THR A 63 8.93 -8.08 10.15
C THR A 63 7.95 -8.69 11.15
N GLY A 64 6.72 -9.00 10.75
CA GLY A 64 5.79 -9.73 11.61
C GLY A 64 6.23 -11.19 11.79
N PRO A 65 6.04 -11.81 12.97
CA PRO A 65 6.02 -13.27 13.03
C PRO A 65 5.00 -13.76 12.00
N ARG A 66 5.32 -14.83 11.28
CA ARG A 66 4.68 -15.38 10.07
C ARG A 66 3.15 -15.65 10.12
N GLY A 67 2.38 -15.07 11.05
CA GLY A 67 0.94 -15.24 11.20
C GLY A 67 0.16 -14.12 11.91
N GLU A 68 0.75 -13.00 12.33
CA GLU A 68 -0.03 -11.87 12.86
C GLU A 68 -0.28 -10.82 11.79
N ILE A 69 -1.42 -10.95 11.09
CA ILE A 69 -2.00 -9.86 10.33
C ILE A 69 -2.35 -8.76 11.35
N ARG A 70 -1.54 -7.71 11.42
CA ARG A 70 -1.78 -6.59 12.35
C ARG A 70 -3.14 -5.98 12.02
N ASP A 71 -3.95 -5.74 13.04
CA ASP A 71 -5.37 -5.30 13.00
C ASP A 71 -5.70 -4.25 11.92
N TRP A 72 -4.79 -3.30 11.67
CA TRP A 72 -4.96 -2.25 10.66
C TRP A 72 -4.92 -2.76 9.21
N VAL A 73 -4.36 -3.94 8.95
CA VAL A 73 -4.41 -4.63 7.66
C VAL A 73 -5.80 -5.25 7.42
N LEU A 74 -6.49 -5.70 8.47
CA LEU A 74 -7.87 -6.19 8.36
C LEU A 74 -8.89 -5.06 8.19
N LEU A 75 -8.55 -3.85 8.62
CA LEU A 75 -9.36 -2.65 8.37
C LEU A 75 -9.22 -2.09 6.94
N ALA A 76 -8.27 -2.62 6.16
CA ALA A 76 -7.92 -2.15 4.82
C ALA A 76 -8.56 -2.96 3.67
N ILE A 77 -9.14 -4.11 3.98
CA ILE A 77 -9.73 -5.09 3.04
C ILE A 77 -11.25 -5.05 3.20
#